data_AF-A0A8B6Y0N3-F1
#
_entry.id   AF-A0A8B6Y0N3-F1
#
_cell.length_a   1.000
_cell.length_b   1.000
_cell.length_c   1.000
_cell.angle_alpha   90.00
_cell.angle_beta   90.00
_cell.angle_gamma   90.00
#
_symmetry.space_group_name_H-M   'P 1'
#
loop_
_entity.id
_entity.type
_entity.pdbx_description
1 polymer ?
#
loop_
_entity_poly.entity_id
_entity_poly.type
_entity_poly.pdbx_seq_one_letter_code
_entity_poly.pdbx_strand_id
1 'polypeptide(L)'
;MRPQISRVGCFNDFGDIAGKRLFTTFVNYRFLIDWNHMNDSLKIMTELCSSFAKINGFQYFGIEFWGECWTGSTHDINYDRDGESSDCWPDQAANLGPMLVGKDKTIMVYKWDKLKK
;
A
#
# COMPACT_ATOMS: atom_id res chain seq x y z
N MET A 1 1.06 -2.83 -19.71
CA MET A 1 2.18 -2.01 -19.21
C MET A 1 2.45 -2.42 -17.78
N ARG A 2 3.69 -2.78 -17.41
CA ARG A 2 4.02 -2.99 -15.99
C ARG A 2 3.85 -1.65 -15.27
N PRO A 3 3.15 -1.58 -14.13
CA PRO A 3 3.06 -0.35 -13.36
C PRO A 3 4.50 0.08 -13.00
N GLN A 4 4.83 1.34 -13.24
CA GLN A 4 6.13 1.93 -12.88
C GLN A 4 6.14 2.26 -11.39
N ILE A 5 5.95 1.22 -10.57
CA ILE A 5 5.95 1.32 -9.12
C ILE A 5 7.03 0.41 -8.56
N SER A 6 7.68 0.89 -7.51
CA SER A 6 8.67 0.14 -6.74
C SER A 6 8.18 -0.07 -5.31
N ARG A 7 8.47 -1.25 -4.76
CA ARG A 7 8.29 -1.50 -3.32
C ARG A 7 9.26 -0.63 -2.54
N VAL A 8 8.74 0.11 -1.57
CA VAL A 8 9.54 0.87 -0.61
C VAL A 8 9.86 -0.03 0.58
N GLY A 9 8.84 -0.66 1.17
CA GLY A 9 9.03 -1.54 2.32
C GLY A 9 7.71 -1.88 3.01
N CYS A 10 7.81 -2.75 4.01
CA CYS A 10 6.73 -3.04 4.94
C CYS A 10 7.03 -2.34 6.27
N PHE A 11 6.02 -1.67 6.82
CA PHE A 11 6.15 -0.90 8.05
C PHE A 11 5.00 -1.22 8.99
N ASN A 12 5.22 -1.01 10.29
CA ASN A 12 4.10 -0.96 11.21
C ASN A 12 3.27 0.29 10.88
N ASP A 13 1.96 0.18 11.02
CA ASP A 13 1.05 1.32 10.97
C ASP A 13 0.02 1.12 12.08
N PHE A 14 0.24 1.76 13.22
CA PHE A 14 -0.74 1.70 14.32
C PHE A 14 -1.90 2.67 14.11
N GLY A 15 -1.99 3.27 12.91
CA GLY A 15 -2.98 4.24 12.53
C GLY A 15 -2.69 5.62 13.12
N ASP A 16 -3.70 6.18 13.76
CA ASP A 16 -3.65 7.55 14.25
C ASP A 16 -2.91 7.62 15.58
N ILE A 17 -1.69 8.17 15.55
CA ILE A 17 -0.90 8.46 16.75
C ILE A 17 -0.91 9.97 16.96
N ALA A 18 -1.33 10.40 18.16
CA ALA A 18 -1.51 11.81 18.50
C ALA A 18 -2.38 12.59 17.47
N GLY A 19 -3.40 11.93 16.92
CA GLY A 19 -4.32 12.50 15.94
C GLY A 19 -3.74 12.67 14.52
N LYS A 20 -2.61 12.05 14.22
CA LYS A 20 -1.97 12.09 12.90
C LYS A 20 -1.79 10.69 12.32
N ARG A 21 -2.22 10.53 11.07
CA ARG A 21 -1.91 9.35 10.24
C ARG A 21 -0.75 9.62 9.30
N LEU A 22 -0.04 8.57 8.90
CA LEU A 22 1.12 8.61 8.00
C LEU A 22 0.74 9.04 6.58
N PHE A 23 -0.43 8.58 6.16
CA PHE A 23 -1.09 8.90 4.91
C PHE A 23 -2.50 9.38 5.25
N THR A 24 -2.90 10.54 4.75
CA THR A 24 -4.12 11.22 5.20
C THR A 24 -5.33 10.96 4.31
N THR A 25 -5.12 10.45 3.09
CA THR A 25 -6.18 10.26 2.10
C THR A 25 -6.47 8.78 1.92
N PHE A 26 -7.73 8.39 2.09
CA PHE A 26 -8.18 7.01 2.24
C PHE A 26 -9.18 6.60 1.15
N VAL A 27 -9.06 5.37 0.67
CA VAL A 27 -10.14 4.67 -0.04
C VAL A 27 -10.10 3.17 0.31
N ASN A 28 -11.28 2.57 0.52
CA ASN A 28 -11.39 1.16 0.87
C ASN A 28 -11.81 0.33 -0.35
N TYR A 29 -10.95 -0.59 -0.82
CA TYR A 29 -11.27 -1.54 -1.90
C TYR A 29 -11.38 -2.99 -1.41
N ARG A 30 -11.39 -3.24 -0.10
CA ARG A 30 -11.40 -4.59 0.48
C ARG A 30 -12.59 -5.44 0.02
N PHE A 31 -13.70 -4.80 -0.31
CA PHE A 31 -14.90 -5.47 -0.83
C PHE A 31 -14.69 -6.16 -2.19
N LEU A 32 -13.60 -5.85 -2.89
CA LEU A 32 -13.22 -6.46 -4.18
C LEU A 32 -12.28 -7.67 -4.03
N ILE A 33 -11.86 -8.01 -2.80
CA ILE A 33 -10.94 -9.11 -2.57
C ILE A 33 -11.66 -10.44 -2.79
N ASP A 34 -11.14 -11.23 -3.74
CA ASP A 34 -11.46 -12.64 -3.86
C ASP A 34 -10.40 -13.47 -3.14
N TRP A 35 -10.78 -14.04 -1.99
CA TRP A 35 -9.93 -14.86 -1.15
C TRP A 35 -9.55 -16.20 -1.78
N ASN A 36 -10.29 -16.66 -2.79
CA ASN A 36 -9.97 -17.88 -3.52
C ASN A 36 -8.95 -17.63 -4.64
N HIS A 37 -8.78 -16.37 -5.06
CA HIS A 37 -7.90 -15.96 -6.16
C HIS A 37 -6.92 -14.86 -5.70
N MET A 38 -6.17 -15.15 -4.64
CA MET A 38 -5.37 -14.12 -3.97
C MET A 38 -4.26 -13.49 -4.83
N ASN A 39 -3.65 -14.23 -5.76
CA ASN A 39 -2.66 -13.65 -6.67
C ASN A 39 -3.27 -12.51 -7.50
N ASP A 40 -4.49 -12.72 -8.03
CA ASP A 40 -5.21 -11.71 -8.78
C ASP A 40 -5.66 -10.57 -7.87
N SER A 41 -6.18 -10.87 -6.67
CA SER A 41 -6.58 -9.86 -5.69
C SER A 41 -5.41 -8.94 -5.31
N LEU A 42 -4.22 -9.47 -5.02
CA LEU A 42 -3.03 -8.67 -4.68
C LEU A 42 -2.65 -7.71 -5.81
N LYS A 43 -2.68 -8.21 -7.04
CA LYS A 43 -2.40 -7.41 -8.22
C LYS A 43 -3.45 -6.30 -8.39
N ILE A 44 -4.73 -6.63 -8.31
CA ILE A 44 -5.83 -5.66 -8.46
C ILE A 44 -5.76 -4.60 -7.36
N MET A 45 -5.55 -4.98 -6.10
CA MET A 45 -5.43 -4.03 -4.99
C MET A 45 -4.26 -3.06 -5.21
N THR A 46 -3.12 -3.58 -5.64
CA THR A 46 -1.95 -2.73 -5.92
C THR A 46 -2.20 -1.80 -7.11
N GLU A 47 -2.84 -2.28 -8.18
CA GLU A 47 -3.18 -1.46 -9.34
C GLU A 47 -4.18 -0.34 -8.98
N LEU A 48 -5.23 -0.66 -8.21
CA LEU A 48 -6.23 0.31 -7.76
C LEU A 48 -5.64 1.37 -6.84
N CYS A 49 -4.90 0.96 -5.80
CA CYS A 49 -4.26 1.91 -4.88
C CYS A 49 -3.21 2.78 -5.60
N SER A 50 -2.42 2.21 -6.50
CA SER A 50 -1.45 2.97 -7.28
C SER A 50 -2.13 4.02 -8.19
N SER A 51 -3.26 3.65 -8.79
CA SER A 51 -4.04 4.53 -9.67
C SER A 51 -4.68 5.65 -8.86
N PHE A 52 -5.23 5.34 -7.68
CA PHE A 52 -5.78 6.34 -6.78
C PHE A 52 -4.72 7.36 -6.36
N ALA A 53 -3.53 6.91 -5.97
CA ALA A 53 -2.42 7.79 -5.64
C ALA A 53 -2.04 8.70 -6.81
N LYS A 54 -1.91 8.12 -8.00
CA LYS A 54 -1.53 8.84 -9.22
C LYS A 54 -2.56 9.90 -9.63
N ILE A 55 -3.85 9.58 -9.58
CA ILE A 55 -4.93 10.52 -9.93
C ILE A 55 -4.94 11.71 -8.96
N ASN A 56 -4.58 11.49 -7.69
CA ASN A 56 -4.47 12.55 -6.70
C ASN A 56 -3.09 13.23 -6.66
N GLY A 57 -2.18 12.89 -7.60
CA GLY A 57 -0.85 13.51 -7.68
C GLY A 57 0.15 13.05 -6.60
N PHE A 58 -0.13 11.95 -5.90
CA PHE A 58 0.72 11.41 -4.85
C PHE A 58 1.73 10.40 -5.38
N GLN A 59 2.99 10.57 -5.00
CA GLN A 59 4.08 9.67 -5.41
C GLN A 59 4.01 8.34 -4.68
N TYR A 60 3.67 8.38 -3.39
CA TYR A 60 3.64 7.22 -2.51
C TYR A 60 2.21 6.78 -2.24
N PHE A 61 2.06 5.48 -2.01
CA PHE A 61 0.85 4.91 -1.49
C PHE A 61 1.17 3.70 -0.62
N GLY A 62 0.34 3.47 0.37
CA GLY A 62 0.38 2.29 1.21
C GLY A 62 -0.89 1.48 1.04
N ILE A 63 -0.75 0.17 1.22
CA ILE A 63 -1.88 -0.76 1.29
C ILE A 63 -1.85 -1.39 2.67
N GLU A 64 -2.89 -1.17 3.44
CA GLU A 64 -3.13 -1.74 4.76
C GLU A 64 -4.36 -2.66 4.69
N PHE A 65 -4.48 -3.56 5.66
CA PHE A 65 -5.65 -4.39 5.86
C PHE A 65 -6.19 -5.03 4.58
N TRP A 66 -5.25 -5.56 3.77
CA TRP A 66 -5.46 -6.28 2.52
C TRP A 66 -5.92 -5.46 1.30
N GLY A 67 -6.49 -4.27 1.50
CA GLY A 67 -7.09 -3.49 0.41
C GLY A 67 -7.55 -2.09 0.79
N GLU A 68 -7.11 -1.59 1.94
CA GLU A 68 -7.27 -0.19 2.32
C GLU A 68 -6.11 0.60 1.75
N CYS A 69 -6.43 1.51 0.82
CA CYS A 69 -5.44 2.35 0.19
C CYS A 69 -5.28 3.63 0.98
N TRP A 70 -4.03 3.93 1.28
CA TRP A 70 -3.64 5.13 1.97
C TRP A 70 -2.65 5.92 1.11
N THR A 71 -2.91 7.21 0.93
CA THR A 71 -2.08 8.10 0.10
C THR A 71 -1.92 9.46 0.76
N GLY A 72 -0.92 10.24 0.33
CA GLY A 72 -0.63 11.52 0.95
C GLY A 72 0.44 12.31 0.21
N SER A 73 0.53 13.60 0.55
CA SER A 73 1.57 14.51 0.06
C SER A 73 2.95 14.05 0.48
N THR A 74 3.92 14.05 -0.43
CA THR A 74 5.30 13.62 -0.15
C THR A 74 5.94 14.38 1.01
N HIS A 75 5.53 15.63 1.27
CA HIS A 75 6.07 16.45 2.36
C HIS A 75 5.61 15.98 3.75
N ASP A 76 4.52 15.23 3.84
CA ASP A 76 3.87 14.82 5.10
C ASP A 76 4.02 13.33 5.39
N ILE A 77 4.62 12.57 4.47
CA ILE A 77 4.73 11.12 4.58
C ILE A 77 5.92 10.74 5.48
N ASN A 78 5.60 10.03 6.56
CA ASN A 78 6.56 9.43 7.49
C ASN A 78 6.21 7.95 7.69
N TYR A 79 6.15 7.18 6.60
CA TYR A 79 5.62 5.81 6.61
C TYR A 79 6.38 4.85 7.55
N ASP A 80 7.60 5.20 7.96
CA ASP A 80 8.47 4.43 8.84
C ASP A 80 8.43 4.91 10.30
N ARG A 81 7.54 5.86 10.65
CA ARG A 81 7.34 6.38 12.03
C ARG A 81 7.23 5.28 13.08
N ASP A 82 6.48 4.23 12.78
CA ASP A 82 6.20 3.12 13.71
C ASP A 82 7.20 1.95 13.55
N GLY A 83 8.23 2.14 12.74
CA GLY A 83 9.30 1.18 12.47
C GLY A 83 9.00 0.21 11.33
N GLU A 84 10.05 -0.43 10.84
CA GLU A 84 9.96 -1.50 9.84
C GLU A 84 9.20 -2.71 10.39
N SER A 85 8.57 -3.44 9.48
CA SER A 85 7.89 -4.70 9.78
C SER A 85 8.23 -5.74 8.72
N SER A 86 8.17 -7.01 9.10
CA SER A 86 8.20 -8.14 8.15
C SER A 86 6.82 -8.76 7.97
N ASP A 87 5.77 -8.19 8.59
CA ASP A 87 4.44 -8.80 8.68
C ASP A 87 3.46 -8.34 7.59
N CYS A 88 3.98 -7.99 6.41
CA CYS A 88 3.18 -7.83 5.20
C CYS A 88 3.04 -9.17 4.48
N TRP A 89 2.02 -9.28 3.64
CA TRP A 89 1.66 -10.54 2.99
C TRP A 89 1.58 -10.36 1.46
N PRO A 90 1.87 -11.37 0.63
CA PRO A 90 2.25 -12.74 0.98
C PRO A 90 3.66 -12.85 1.53
N ASP A 91 3.89 -13.89 2.33
CA ASP A 91 5.25 -14.34 2.60
C ASP A 91 5.94 -14.75 1.29
N GLN A 92 7.27 -14.80 1.28
CA GLN A 92 8.03 -15.16 0.09
C GLN A 92 7.76 -16.60 -0.39
N ALA A 93 7.22 -17.47 0.47
CA ALA A 93 6.99 -18.89 0.17
C ALA A 93 5.63 -19.15 -0.50
N ALA A 94 4.68 -18.21 -0.44
CA ALA A 94 3.31 -18.41 -0.92
C ALA A 94 3.19 -18.49 -2.45
N ASN A 95 4.22 -18.11 -3.22
CA ASN A 95 4.20 -18.10 -4.69
C ASN A 95 3.06 -17.26 -5.31
N LEU A 96 2.61 -16.19 -4.63
CA LEU A 96 1.47 -15.36 -5.03
C LEU A 96 1.85 -14.09 -5.79
N GLY A 97 2.91 -14.16 -6.60
CA GLY A 97 3.40 -13.02 -7.36
C GLY A 97 4.17 -11.99 -6.52
N PRO A 98 4.60 -10.88 -7.11
CA PRO A 98 5.53 -9.94 -6.47
C PRO A 98 4.85 -8.90 -5.57
N MET A 99 3.53 -8.79 -5.63
CA MET A 99 2.76 -7.74 -4.98
C MET A 99 2.40 -8.17 -3.56
N LEU A 100 2.72 -7.30 -2.60
CA LEU A 100 2.42 -7.46 -1.20
C LEU A 100 1.43 -6.38 -0.73
N VAL A 101 0.75 -6.67 0.37
CA VAL A 101 -0.17 -5.78 1.07
C VAL A 101 0.10 -5.87 2.57
N GLY A 102 -0.23 -4.81 3.29
CA GLY A 102 -0.27 -4.83 4.74
C GLY A 102 -1.44 -5.65 5.27
N LYS A 103 -1.26 -6.24 6.46
CA LYS A 103 -2.29 -6.95 7.22
C LYS A 103 -2.95 -6.00 8.22
N ASP A 104 -3.37 -6.49 9.38
CA ASP A 104 -3.71 -5.65 10.52
C ASP A 104 -2.45 -4.95 11.04
N LYS A 105 -2.51 -3.64 11.27
CA LYS A 105 -1.44 -2.79 11.81
C LYS A 105 -0.10 -2.79 11.04
N THR A 106 -0.13 -3.15 9.77
CA THR A 106 1.03 -3.06 8.89
C THR A 106 0.62 -2.47 7.56
N ILE A 107 1.53 -1.74 6.94
CA ILE A 107 1.32 -1.10 5.66
C ILE A 107 2.45 -1.48 4.70
N MET A 108 2.09 -2.01 3.53
CA MET A 108 3.04 -2.20 2.44
C MET A 108 3.08 -0.93 1.61
N VAL A 109 4.24 -0.28 1.57
CA VAL A 109 4.43 1.00 0.91
C VAL A 109 5.07 0.81 -0.46
N TYR A 110 4.50 1.50 -1.43
CA TYR A 110 4.97 1.60 -2.79
C TYR A 110 5.20 3.06 -3.17
N LYS A 111 6.02 3.26 -4.19
CA LYS A 111 6.21 4.56 -4.83
C LYS A 111 6.12 4.43 -6.34
N TRP A 112 5.57 5.45 -7.00
CA TRP A 112 5.75 5.62 -8.44
C TRP A 112 7.19 6.03 -8.75
N ASP A 113 7.81 5.35 -9.70
CA ASP A 113 9.18 5.66 -10.17
C ASP A 113 9.20 7.00 -10.92
N LYS A 114 8.11 7.31 -11.63
CA LYS A 114 7.89 8.59 -12.32
C LYS A 114 6.43 8.98 -12.21
N LEU A 115 6.15 10.07 -11.51
CA LEU A 115 4.88 10.79 -11.66
C LEU A 115 4.92 11.45 -13.05
N LYS A 116 4.03 11.01 -13.96
CA LYS A 116 3.85 11.77 -15.21
C LYS A 116 3.29 13.14 -14.82
N LYS A 117 4.09 14.18 -15.05
CA LYS A 117 3.63 15.57 -15.07
C LYS A 117 2.62 15.76 -16.19
#